data_AF-A0A6G4R9B2-F1
#
_entry.id   AF-A0A6G4R9B2-F1
#
_cell.length_a   1.000
_cell.length_b   1.000
_cell.length_c   1.000
_cell.angle_alpha   90.00
_cell.angle_beta   90.00
_cell.angle_gamma   90.00
#
_symmetry.space_group_name_H-M   'P 1'
#
loop_
_entity.id
_entity.type
_entity.pdbx_description
1 polymer ?
#
loop_
_entity_poly.entity_id
_entity_poly.type
_entity_poly.pdbx_seq_one_letter_code
_entity_poly.pdbx_strand_id
1 'polypeptide(L)'
;MATEQDGVRHYYPDPLYTRLRDVRKLLEDTTKRELAEQAVALKEDIAEWKAEYDADSPDTLRERAAVDEVSAELAYELTRAASDWELARYRLSLVQDAIKNYDTWTSDPSSITV
;
A
#
# COMPACT_ATOMS: atom_id res chain seq x y z
N MET A 1 -28.13 -9.85 -13.54
CA MET A 1 -27.78 -10.74 -14.67
C MET A 1 -26.52 -11.49 -14.24
N ALA A 2 -26.65 -12.77 -13.91
CA ALA A 2 -25.58 -13.60 -13.38
C ALA A 2 -24.93 -14.39 -14.53
N THR A 3 -23.60 -14.39 -14.60
CA THR A 3 -22.85 -15.36 -15.41
C THR A 3 -22.03 -16.21 -14.45
N GLU A 4 -22.50 -17.45 -14.28
CA GLU A 4 -21.79 -18.52 -13.61
C GLU A 4 -20.91 -19.22 -14.65
N GLN A 5 -19.60 -19.15 -14.51
CA GLN A 5 -18.69 -20.14 -15.07
C GLN A 5 -17.59 -20.45 -14.05
N ASP A 6 -17.47 -21.75 -13.79
CA ASP A 6 -16.33 -22.42 -13.18
C ASP A 6 -16.10 -22.26 -11.66
N GLY A 7 -16.76 -23.13 -10.89
CA GLY A 7 -16.07 -24.21 -10.16
C GLY A 7 -15.17 -23.90 -8.97
N VAL A 8 -14.66 -22.68 -8.82
CA VAL A 8 -13.96 -22.22 -7.63
C VAL A 8 -14.51 -20.86 -7.30
N ARG A 9 -15.43 -20.79 -6.33
CA ARG A 9 -15.74 -19.53 -5.66
C ARG A 9 -14.50 -19.15 -4.87
N HIS A 10 -13.49 -18.62 -5.55
CA HIS A 10 -12.56 -17.70 -4.93
C HIS A 10 -13.42 -16.53 -4.47
N TYR A 11 -13.94 -16.63 -3.26
CA TYR A 11 -14.16 -15.45 -2.45
C TYR A 11 -12.79 -14.81 -2.33
N TYR A 12 -12.40 -14.03 -3.33
CA TYR A 12 -11.44 -12.98 -3.11
C TYR A 12 -12.20 -12.08 -2.13
N PRO A 13 -11.83 -12.01 -0.83
CA PRO A 13 -12.37 -10.96 -0.01
C PRO A 13 -12.03 -9.69 -0.76
N ASP A 14 -13.08 -8.96 -1.14
CA ASP A 14 -12.96 -7.76 -1.96
C ASP A 14 -11.79 -6.95 -1.38
N PRO A 15 -10.72 -6.65 -2.14
CA PRO A 15 -9.53 -6.01 -1.58
C PRO A 15 -9.89 -4.68 -0.91
N LEU A 16 -11.02 -4.09 -1.28
CA LEU A 16 -11.65 -2.96 -0.61
C LEU A 16 -12.23 -3.33 0.77
N TYR A 17 -12.97 -4.44 0.91
CA TYR A 17 -13.47 -4.88 2.21
C TYR A 17 -12.36 -5.24 3.19
N THR A 18 -11.27 -5.85 2.71
CA THR A 18 -10.08 -6.10 3.54
C THR A 18 -9.43 -4.78 3.95
N ARG A 19 -9.22 -3.84 3.01
CA ARG A 19 -8.73 -2.49 3.32
C ARG A 19 -9.57 -1.76 4.34
N LEU A 20 -10.90 -1.75 4.17
CA LEU A 20 -11.82 -1.04 5.06
C LEU A 20 -11.81 -1.64 6.46
N ARG A 21 -11.70 -2.98 6.56
CA ARG A 21 -11.60 -3.68 7.84
C ARG A 21 -10.25 -3.45 8.51
N ASP A 22 -9.15 -3.47 7.75
CA ASP A 22 -7.82 -3.14 8.26
C ASP A 22 -7.75 -1.69 8.72
N VAL A 23 -8.30 -0.73 7.95
CA VAL A 23 -8.37 0.68 8.32
C VAL A 23 -9.23 0.90 9.56
N ARG A 24 -10.39 0.25 9.67
CA ARG A 24 -11.25 0.36 10.87
C ARG A 24 -10.53 -0.19 12.10
N LYS A 25 -9.89 -1.35 11.98
CA LYS A 25 -9.11 -1.95 13.08
C LYS A 25 -7.90 -1.08 13.45
N LEU A 26 -7.27 -0.46 12.45
CA LEU A 26 -6.23 0.55 12.67
C LEU A 26 -6.83 1.71 13.46
N LEU A 27 -7.92 2.34 13.02
CA LEU A 27 -8.48 3.52 13.69
C LEU A 27 -9.03 3.26 15.10
N GLU A 28 -9.56 2.06 15.38
CA GLU A 28 -10.05 1.69 16.72
C GLU A 28 -8.90 1.51 17.74
N ASP A 29 -7.79 0.90 17.33
CA ASP A 29 -6.62 0.64 18.21
C ASP A 29 -5.56 1.74 18.13
N THR A 30 -5.59 2.59 17.10
CA THR A 30 -4.49 3.52 16.76
C THR A 30 -4.91 4.97 16.94
N THR A 31 -4.15 5.69 17.73
CA THR A 31 -4.32 7.14 17.90
C THR A 31 -3.82 7.92 16.69
N LYS A 32 -4.30 9.16 16.52
CA LYS A 32 -3.78 10.09 15.49
C LYS A 32 -2.25 10.25 15.54
N ARG A 33 -1.65 10.11 16.74
CA ARG A 33 -0.20 10.12 16.94
C ARG A 33 0.46 8.89 16.32
N GLU A 34 -0.03 7.70 16.59
CA GLU A 34 0.53 6.46 16.04
C GLU A 34 0.34 6.35 14.52
N LEU A 35 -0.74 6.92 13.98
CA LEU A 35 -0.88 7.10 12.53
C LEU A 35 0.21 8.03 11.98
N ALA A 36 0.52 9.13 12.69
CA ALA A 36 1.60 10.02 12.27
C ALA A 36 2.97 9.32 12.34
N GLU A 37 3.21 8.49 13.36
CA GLU A 37 4.43 7.67 13.46
C GLU A 37 4.53 6.66 12.32
N GLN A 38 3.45 5.97 11.97
CA GLN A 38 3.41 5.09 10.80
C GLN A 38 3.66 5.85 9.50
N ALA A 39 3.12 7.06 9.35
CA ALA A 39 3.39 7.90 8.18
C ALA A 39 4.86 8.33 8.10
N VAL A 40 5.54 8.51 9.24
CA VAL A 40 6.98 8.80 9.27
C VAL A 40 7.77 7.55 8.88
N ALA A 41 7.49 6.39 9.48
CA ALA A 41 8.16 5.14 9.15
C ALA A 41 8.04 4.80 7.65
N LEU A 42 6.83 4.91 7.07
CA LEU A 42 6.62 4.68 5.63
C LEU A 42 7.38 5.68 4.75
N LYS A 43 7.58 6.93 5.20
CA LYS A 43 8.41 7.90 4.48
C LYS A 43 9.89 7.57 4.58
N GLU A 44 10.33 7.05 5.73
CA GLU A 44 11.70 6.57 5.93
C GLU A 44 11.99 5.36 5.05
N ASP A 45 11.10 4.36 4.99
CA ASP A 45 11.23 3.21 4.09
C ASP A 45 11.36 3.67 2.62
N ILE A 46 10.51 4.62 2.21
CA ILE A 46 10.59 5.23 0.87
C ILE A 46 11.94 5.92 0.64
N ALA A 47 12.44 6.68 1.61
CA ALA A 47 13.73 7.35 1.50
C ALA A 47 14.90 6.37 1.47
N GLU A 48 14.79 5.25 2.19
CA GLU A 48 15.76 4.16 2.19
C GLU A 48 15.83 3.51 0.81
N TRP A 49 14.68 3.12 0.20
CA TRP A 49 14.69 2.59 -1.17
C TRP A 49 15.20 3.59 -2.20
N LYS A 50 14.88 4.88 -2.04
CA LYS A 50 15.45 5.94 -2.90
C LYS A 50 16.96 5.95 -2.83
N ALA A 51 17.53 5.86 -1.64
CA ALA A 51 18.98 5.90 -1.42
C ALA A 51 19.68 4.59 -1.80
N GLU A 52 19.09 3.44 -1.48
CA GLU A 52 19.63 2.10 -1.79
C GLU A 52 19.75 1.88 -3.29
N TYR A 53 18.71 2.27 -4.03
CA TYR A 53 18.66 2.05 -5.48
C TYR A 53 18.98 3.30 -6.30
N ASP A 54 19.30 4.44 -5.68
CA ASP A 54 19.50 5.73 -6.39
C ASP A 54 18.35 6.02 -7.38
N ALA A 55 17.11 5.79 -6.94
CA ALA A 55 15.91 5.91 -7.76
C ALA A 55 14.98 6.96 -7.15
N ASP A 56 14.22 7.68 -7.97
CA ASP A 56 13.21 8.61 -7.44
C ASP A 56 11.80 7.99 -7.42
N SER A 57 11.59 6.90 -8.16
CA SER A 57 10.31 6.24 -8.33
C SER A 57 10.44 4.72 -8.53
N PRO A 58 9.42 3.94 -8.15
CA PRO A 58 9.39 2.50 -8.39
C PRO A 58 9.44 2.15 -9.88
N ASP A 59 8.96 3.03 -10.77
CA ASP A 59 9.08 2.86 -12.22
C ASP A 59 10.54 2.77 -12.66
N THR A 60 11.44 3.58 -12.07
CA THR A 60 12.88 3.54 -12.38
C THR A 60 13.50 2.18 -12.05
N LEU A 61 13.04 1.51 -10.98
CA LEU A 61 13.47 0.16 -10.65
C LEU A 61 13.03 -0.86 -11.70
N ARG A 62 11.78 -0.73 -12.20
CA ARG A 62 11.24 -1.60 -13.26
C ARG A 62 11.91 -1.37 -14.59
N GLU A 63 12.22 -0.11 -14.92
CA GLU A 63 12.98 0.24 -16.11
C GLU A 63 14.36 -0.42 -16.07
N ARG A 64 15.06 -0.36 -14.93
CA ARG A 64 16.35 -1.05 -14.75
C ARG A 64 16.21 -2.56 -14.81
N ALA A 65 15.15 -3.13 -14.23
CA ALA A 65 14.90 -4.56 -14.27
C ALA A 65 14.69 -5.08 -15.72
N ALA A 66 14.21 -4.22 -16.62
CA ALA A 66 13.97 -4.55 -18.02
C ALA A 66 15.21 -4.39 -18.92
N VAL A 67 16.35 -3.94 -18.38
CA VAL A 67 17.60 -3.81 -19.15
C VAL A 67 18.21 -5.19 -19.38
N ASP A 68 18.59 -5.48 -20.63
CA ASP A 68 19.10 -6.79 -21.07
C ASP A 68 20.40 -7.20 -20.32
N GLU A 69 21.18 -6.21 -19.86
CA GLU A 69 22.41 -6.39 -19.09
C GLU A 69 22.17 -6.84 -17.64
N VAL A 70 20.92 -6.81 -17.17
CA VAL A 70 20.53 -7.19 -15.80
C VAL A 70 20.15 -8.67 -15.76
N SER A 71 20.81 -9.42 -14.86
CA SER A 71 20.48 -10.83 -14.62
C SER A 71 19.04 -11.00 -14.17
N ALA A 72 18.40 -12.10 -14.55
CA ALA A 72 17.02 -12.41 -14.15
C ALA A 72 16.77 -12.36 -12.63
N GLU A 73 17.77 -12.75 -11.83
CA GLU A 73 17.70 -12.65 -10.36
C GLU A 73 17.63 -11.19 -9.89
N LEU A 74 18.49 -10.32 -10.42
CA LEU A 74 18.49 -8.90 -10.08
C LEU A 74 17.23 -8.19 -10.61
N ALA A 75 16.75 -8.57 -11.80
CA ALA A 75 15.49 -8.05 -12.35
C ALA A 75 14.29 -8.40 -11.46
N TYR A 76 14.27 -9.61 -10.90
CA TYR A 76 13.24 -10.03 -9.95
C TYR A 76 13.29 -9.21 -8.65
N GLU A 77 14.48 -9.05 -8.07
CA GLU A 77 14.67 -8.24 -6.85
C GLU A 77 14.25 -6.78 -7.06
N LEU A 78 14.64 -6.16 -8.18
CA LEU A 78 14.24 -4.79 -8.53
C LEU A 78 12.72 -4.66 -8.71
N THR A 79 12.08 -5.64 -9.36
CA THR A 79 10.62 -5.65 -9.54
C THR A 79 9.89 -5.81 -8.21
N ARG A 80 10.45 -6.62 -7.30
CA ARG A 80 9.93 -6.82 -5.95
C ARG A 80 10.06 -5.53 -5.13
N ALA A 81 11.24 -4.94 -5.08
CA ALA A 81 11.49 -3.66 -4.41
C ALA A 81 10.57 -2.54 -4.94
N ALA A 82 10.35 -2.47 -6.26
CA ALA A 82 9.40 -1.53 -6.86
C ALA A 82 7.97 -1.73 -6.34
N SER A 83 7.56 -2.99 -6.19
CA SER A 83 6.22 -3.35 -5.71
C SER A 83 6.05 -3.06 -4.21
N ASP A 84 7.05 -3.35 -3.39
CA ASP A 84 7.08 -3.00 -1.96
C ASP A 84 7.04 -1.49 -1.76
N TRP A 85 7.77 -0.73 -2.58
CA TRP A 85 7.75 0.72 -2.56
C TRP A 85 6.38 1.28 -2.95
N GLU A 86 5.75 0.78 -4.02
CA GLU A 86 4.38 1.19 -4.35
C GLU A 86 3.40 0.89 -3.22
N LEU A 87 3.53 -0.28 -2.57
CA LEU A 87 2.70 -0.63 -1.43
C LEU A 87 2.89 0.35 -0.27
N ALA A 88 4.13 0.75 0.03
CA ALA A 88 4.42 1.74 1.06
C ALA A 88 3.84 3.12 0.72
N ARG A 89 3.95 3.56 -0.54
CA ARG A 89 3.34 4.82 -1.02
C ARG A 89 1.82 4.79 -0.90
N TYR A 90 1.23 3.65 -1.25
CA TYR A 90 -0.20 3.42 -1.12
C TYR A 90 -0.64 3.46 0.35
N ARG A 91 0.08 2.75 1.25
CA ARG A 91 -0.16 2.79 2.70
C ARG A 91 0.01 4.19 3.27
N LEU A 92 1.01 4.94 2.82
CA LEU A 92 1.23 6.31 3.27
C LEU A 92 0.05 7.20 2.91
N SER A 93 -0.48 7.04 1.69
CA SER A 93 -1.67 7.79 1.24
C SER A 93 -2.89 7.43 2.10
N LEU A 94 -3.09 6.15 2.42
CA LEU A 94 -4.14 5.72 3.35
C LEU A 94 -3.99 6.32 4.73
N VAL A 95 -2.79 6.30 5.30
CA VAL A 95 -2.52 6.83 6.65
C VAL A 95 -2.73 8.35 6.67
N GLN A 96 -2.31 9.06 5.62
CA GLN A 96 -2.57 10.50 5.47
C GLN A 96 -4.06 10.80 5.41
N ASP A 97 -4.81 10.03 4.62
CA ASP A 97 -6.26 10.18 4.51
C ASP A 97 -6.95 9.85 5.85
N ALA A 98 -6.49 8.81 6.54
CA ALA A 98 -6.94 8.43 7.88
C ALA A 98 -6.67 9.52 8.93
N ILE A 99 -5.51 10.19 8.90
CA ILE A 99 -5.21 11.31 9.81
C ILE A 99 -6.10 12.51 9.51
N LYS A 100 -6.36 12.78 8.22
CA LYS A 100 -7.18 13.91 7.76
C LYS A 100 -8.65 13.72 8.13
N ASN A 101 -9.17 12.50 7.94
CA ASN A 101 -10.55 12.12 8.22
C ASN A 101 -10.73 11.47 9.60
N TYR A 102 -9.71 11.49 10.45
CA TYR A 102 -9.72 10.81 11.76
C TYR A 102 -10.92 11.22 12.62
N ASP A 103 -11.20 12.52 12.69
CA ASP A 103 -12.30 13.09 13.48
C ASP A 103 -13.67 12.62 12.94
N THR A 104 -13.83 12.61 11.62
CA THR A 104 -15.04 12.14 10.93
C THR A 104 -15.25 10.64 11.12
N TRP A 105 -14.20 9.83 10.96
CA TRP A 105 -14.28 8.37 10.98
C TRP A 105 -14.33 7.79 12.40
N THR A 106 -13.73 8.46 13.37
CA THR A 106 -13.87 8.10 14.80
C THR A 106 -15.25 8.45 15.33
N SER A 107 -15.87 9.54 14.84
CA SER A 107 -17.21 9.95 15.25
C SER A 107 -18.32 9.20 14.52
N ASP A 108 -18.13 8.84 13.24
CA ASP A 108 -19.06 8.01 12.47
C ASP A 108 -18.29 7.00 11.60
N PRO A 109 -18.11 5.77 12.07
CA PRO A 109 -17.39 4.74 11.33
C PRO A 109 -18.21 4.17 10.15
N SER A 110 -19.43 4.67 9.94
CA SER A 110 -20.33 4.43 8.81
C SER A 110 -19.96 5.28 7.59
N SER A 111 -19.32 6.45 7.81
CA SER A 111 -18.82 7.37 6.79
C SER A 111 -17.55 6.86 6.08
N ILE A 112 -17.04 5.71 6.49
CA ILE A 112 -16.06 4.91 5.74
C ILE A 112 -16.80 4.23 4.57
N THR A 113 -17.31 5.03 3.62
CA THR A 113 -17.90 4.57 2.36
C THR A 113 -17.67 5.65 1.32
N VAL A 114 -16.65 5.48 0.47
CA VAL A 114 -16.56 6.14 -0.85
C VAL A 114 -16.05 5.13 -1.87
#